data_AF-A0A4U5NYY1-F1
#
_entry.id   AF-A0A4U5NYY1-F1
#
_cell.length_a   1.000
_cell.length_b   1.000
_cell.length_c   1.000
_cell.angle_alpha   90.00
_cell.angle_beta   90.00
_cell.angle_gamma   90.00
#
_symmetry.space_group_name_H-M   'P 1'
#
loop_
_entity.id
_entity.type
_entity.pdbx_description
1 polymer ?
#
loop_
_entity_poly.entity_id
_entity_poly.type
_entity_poly.pdbx_seq_one_letter_code
_entity_poly.pdbx_strand_id
1 'polypeptide(L)'
;MTIDKIILLPHHPTIIKHQKPTTSYGIRLWFLLSVIITVAVIIVYQTACLNYQDQQQCALLEQVVVNKSSNGCQVPAINPWDETIREYIKNSNPINCRKLQEEITYLSADGFIYFNSSEMVKTGYDQKSLKCSYRCFDKQLGNDVNLIHGEWKALRNGTFQPCEFVEVDCQKPFPPLSIYSNLHAKIIPNKTFAEKIPKSKKPNVILFVLDSVSEANWRRALPKTLKVLQEEYKSTVFKGFNKVGDNSFPNAVAFLTVKE
;
A
#
# COMPACT_ATOMS: atom_id res chain seq x y z
N MET A 1 0.99 -53.11 -76.55
CA MET A 1 0.16 -54.31 -76.72
C MET A 1 -1.26 -53.93 -76.32
N THR A 2 -2.20 -53.99 -77.30
CA THR A 2 -3.68 -53.84 -77.21
C THR A 2 -4.23 -52.54 -76.59
N ILE A 3 -4.81 -51.56 -77.31
CA ILE A 3 -5.95 -51.48 -78.26
C ILE A 3 -7.30 -51.93 -77.65
N ASP A 4 -8.21 -50.96 -77.44
CA ASP A 4 -9.63 -50.90 -77.90
C ASP A 4 -10.25 -49.56 -77.40
N LYS A 5 -10.52 -48.53 -78.22
CA LYS A 5 -11.62 -48.24 -79.20
C LYS A 5 -13.05 -48.27 -78.63
N ILE A 6 -13.65 -47.09 -78.34
CA ILE A 6 -14.57 -46.22 -79.15
C ILE A 6 -16.07 -46.57 -78.96
N ILE A 7 -16.90 -45.62 -78.49
CA ILE A 7 -18.23 -45.22 -79.04
C ILE A 7 -18.46 -43.69 -78.75
N LEU A 8 -19.24 -43.03 -79.63
CA LEU A 8 -19.23 -41.62 -80.08
C LEU A 8 -20.33 -40.66 -79.52
N LEU A 9 -19.98 -39.36 -79.40
CA LEU A 9 -20.70 -38.07 -79.73
C LEU A 9 -22.06 -37.71 -79.05
N PRO A 10 -22.56 -36.43 -79.00
CA PRO A 10 -22.19 -35.20 -79.74
C PRO A 10 -22.10 -33.85 -78.94
N HIS A 11 -21.98 -32.74 -79.68
CA HIS A 11 -21.66 -31.32 -79.40
C HIS A 11 -22.59 -30.43 -78.51
N HIS A 12 -22.02 -29.27 -78.09
CA HIS A 12 -22.56 -27.94 -77.68
C HIS A 12 -22.65 -27.61 -76.16
N PRO A 13 -22.67 -26.32 -75.73
CA PRO A 13 -21.76 -25.19 -75.97
C PRO A 13 -21.25 -24.54 -74.64
N THR A 14 -20.32 -23.56 -74.76
CA THR A 14 -19.97 -22.44 -73.83
C THR A 14 -20.46 -22.41 -72.37
N ILE A 15 -19.60 -22.00 -71.42
CA ILE A 15 -19.79 -20.85 -70.49
C ILE A 15 -18.57 -20.73 -69.57
N ILE A 16 -17.88 -19.58 -69.65
CA ILE A 16 -16.93 -19.12 -68.64
C ILE A 16 -17.74 -18.76 -67.39
N LYS A 17 -17.62 -19.57 -66.32
CA LYS A 17 -18.20 -19.23 -65.02
C LYS A 17 -17.30 -18.18 -64.35
N HIS A 18 -17.69 -16.92 -64.44
CA HIS A 18 -17.26 -15.91 -63.46
C HIS A 18 -17.76 -16.34 -62.07
N GLN A 19 -16.81 -16.66 -61.19
CA GLN A 19 -17.08 -16.83 -59.78
C GLN A 19 -17.44 -15.46 -59.20
N LYS A 20 -18.73 -15.26 -58.91
CA LYS A 20 -19.24 -14.05 -58.25
C LYS A 20 -18.57 -13.91 -56.86
N PRO A 21 -18.13 -12.71 -56.46
CA PRO A 21 -17.62 -12.48 -55.12
C PRO A 21 -18.76 -12.61 -54.11
N THR A 22 -18.69 -13.62 -53.26
CA THR A 22 -19.60 -13.82 -52.14
C THR A 22 -19.28 -12.83 -51.01
N THR A 23 -20.16 -11.84 -50.87
CA THR A 23 -20.69 -11.36 -49.57
C THR A 23 -19.69 -10.86 -48.51
N SER A 24 -18.83 -9.89 -48.84
CA SER A 24 -18.02 -9.13 -47.85
C SER A 24 -18.85 -8.17 -46.98
N TYR A 25 -20.06 -7.79 -47.43
CA TYR A 25 -20.91 -6.80 -46.76
C TYR A 25 -21.51 -7.27 -45.42
N GLY A 26 -21.89 -8.55 -45.31
CA GLY A 26 -22.49 -9.09 -44.09
C GLY A 26 -21.53 -9.07 -42.91
N ILE A 27 -20.28 -9.48 -43.11
CA ILE A 27 -19.25 -9.55 -42.06
C ILE A 27 -18.90 -8.15 -41.54
N ARG A 28 -18.82 -7.14 -42.43
CA ARG A 28 -18.58 -5.74 -42.04
C ARG A 28 -19.73 -5.15 -41.23
N LEU A 29 -20.98 -5.50 -41.57
CA LEU A 29 -22.15 -5.04 -40.83
C LEU A 29 -22.23 -5.67 -39.43
N TRP A 30 -21.96 -6.97 -39.32
CA TRP A 30 -21.90 -7.66 -38.02
C TRP A 30 -20.79 -7.12 -37.11
N PHE A 31 -19.63 -6.79 -37.68
CA PHE A 31 -18.54 -6.17 -36.93
C PHE A 31 -18.91 -4.75 -36.45
N LEU A 32 -19.55 -3.94 -37.29
CA LEU A 32 -20.02 -2.61 -36.87
C LEU A 32 -21.10 -2.70 -35.78
N LEU A 33 -22.04 -3.64 -35.89
CA LEU A 33 -23.07 -3.88 -34.87
C LEU A 33 -22.45 -4.34 -33.54
N SER A 34 -21.44 -5.22 -33.56
CA SER A 34 -20.79 -5.65 -32.30
C SER A 34 -20.02 -4.51 -31.63
N VAL A 35 -19.36 -3.65 -32.41
CA VAL A 35 -18.70 -2.45 -31.88
C VAL A 35 -19.71 -1.48 -31.28
N ILE A 36 -20.86 -1.25 -31.93
CA ILE A 36 -21.92 -0.37 -31.40
C ILE A 36 -22.49 -0.94 -30.08
N ILE A 37 -22.75 -2.25 -30.02
CA ILE A 37 -23.28 -2.90 -28.82
C ILE A 37 -22.27 -2.81 -27.66
N THR A 38 -20.99 -3.07 -27.93
CA THR A 38 -19.95 -2.98 -26.88
C THR A 38 -19.79 -1.56 -26.37
N VAL A 39 -19.78 -0.55 -27.25
CA VAL A 39 -19.76 0.87 -26.84
C VAL A 39 -20.99 1.24 -26.03
N ALA A 40 -22.20 0.80 -26.44
CA ALA A 40 -23.43 1.05 -25.69
C ALA A 40 -23.40 0.42 -24.29
N VAL A 41 -22.90 -0.81 -24.17
CA VAL A 41 -22.72 -1.49 -22.87
C VAL A 41 -21.74 -0.73 -21.98
N ILE A 42 -20.63 -0.23 -22.53
CA ILE A 42 -19.65 0.57 -21.78
C ILE A 42 -20.30 1.88 -21.28
N ILE A 43 -21.07 2.58 -22.13
CA ILE A 43 -21.75 3.82 -21.75
C ILE A 43 -22.80 3.57 -20.66
N VAL A 44 -23.58 2.49 -20.77
CA VAL A 44 -24.56 2.10 -19.75
C VAL A 44 -23.86 1.76 -18.43
N TYR A 45 -22.75 1.03 -18.49
CA TYR A 45 -21.97 0.70 -17.29
C TYR A 45 -21.40 1.96 -16.63
N GLN A 46 -20.82 2.88 -17.42
CA GLN A 46 -20.28 4.13 -16.91
C GLN A 46 -21.36 5.03 -16.31
N THR A 47 -22.52 5.17 -16.96
CA THR A 47 -23.64 5.96 -16.41
C THR A 47 -24.22 5.33 -15.15
N ALA A 48 -24.33 4.00 -15.08
CA ALA A 48 -24.74 3.30 -13.86
C ALA A 48 -23.74 3.49 -12.70
N CYS A 49 -22.43 3.41 -12.97
CA CYS A 49 -21.41 3.67 -11.96
C CYS A 49 -21.44 5.11 -11.45
N LEU A 50 -21.58 6.10 -12.33
CA LEU A 50 -21.70 7.51 -11.95
C LEU A 50 -22.96 7.75 -11.11
N ASN A 51 -24.10 7.17 -11.50
CA ASN A 51 -25.36 7.32 -10.77
C ASN A 51 -25.30 6.65 -9.38
N TYR A 52 -24.65 5.48 -9.26
CA TYR A 52 -24.46 4.81 -7.98
C TYR A 52 -23.60 5.63 -7.01
N GLN A 53 -22.51 6.24 -7.52
CA GLN A 53 -21.63 7.08 -6.72
C GLN A 53 -22.32 8.38 -6.29
N ASP A 54 -23.14 8.96 -7.17
CA ASP A 54 -23.99 10.12 -6.87
C ASP A 54 -25.06 9.78 -5.82
N GLN A 55 -25.66 8.59 -5.90
CA GLN A 55 -26.66 8.13 -4.93
C GLN A 55 -26.06 7.93 -3.52
N GLN A 56 -24.82 7.44 -3.43
CA GLN A 56 -24.12 7.28 -2.16
C GLN A 56 -23.74 8.63 -1.53
N GLN A 57 -23.32 9.60 -2.35
CA GLN A 57 -23.12 10.98 -1.92
C GLN A 57 -24.44 11.66 -1.51
N CYS A 58 -25.51 11.44 -2.26
CA CYS A 58 -26.84 11.98 -1.96
C CYS A 58 -27.41 11.43 -0.66
N ALA A 59 -27.26 10.13 -0.37
CA ALA A 59 -27.70 9.54 0.91
C ALA A 59 -26.95 10.14 2.11
N LEU A 60 -25.66 10.45 1.93
CA LEU A 60 -24.85 11.13 2.94
C LEU A 60 -25.31 12.58 3.14
N LEU A 61 -25.64 13.29 2.05
CA LEU A 61 -26.19 14.65 2.09
C LEU A 61 -27.61 14.69 2.70
N GLU A 62 -28.44 13.68 2.44
CA GLU A 62 -29.81 13.59 2.96
C GLU A 62 -29.82 13.47 4.49
N GLN A 63 -28.89 12.71 5.08
CA GLN A 63 -28.70 12.68 6.54
C GLN A 63 -28.30 14.04 7.13
N VAL A 64 -27.57 14.87 6.38
CA VAL A 64 -27.20 16.24 6.81
C VAL A 64 -28.40 17.18 6.75
N VAL A 65 -29.29 17.02 5.77
CA VAL A 65 -30.47 17.89 5.58
C VAL A 65 -31.52 17.69 6.67
N VAL A 66 -31.67 16.47 7.21
CA VAL A 66 -32.65 16.17 8.27
C VAL A 66 -32.34 16.90 9.59
N ASN A 67 -31.09 17.32 9.81
CA ASN A 67 -30.63 17.96 11.05
C ASN A 67 -30.53 19.49 10.98
N LYS A 68 -31.34 20.13 10.14
CA LYS A 68 -31.32 21.59 9.91
C LYS A 68 -32.09 22.37 11.00
N SER A 69 -31.64 22.25 12.25
CA SER A 69 -32.15 23.04 13.39
C SER A 69 -31.03 23.71 14.21
N SER A 70 -29.91 24.11 13.59
CA SER A 70 -28.96 25.04 14.23
C SER A 70 -28.16 25.82 13.19
N ASN A 71 -27.78 27.06 13.50
CA ASN A 71 -26.96 27.96 12.68
C ASN A 71 -25.50 27.46 12.50
N GLY A 72 -25.29 26.35 11.78
CA GLY A 72 -23.96 25.83 11.46
C GLY A 72 -23.97 24.49 10.72
N CYS A 73 -22.82 24.11 10.16
CA CYS A 73 -22.61 22.76 9.61
C CYS A 73 -22.63 21.74 10.75
N GLN A 74 -23.63 20.86 10.76
CA GLN A 74 -23.68 19.75 11.70
C GLN A 74 -22.99 18.54 11.08
N VAL A 75 -21.88 18.10 11.67
CA VAL A 75 -21.22 16.87 11.27
C VAL A 75 -22.12 15.68 11.64
N PRO A 76 -22.53 14.82 10.69
CA PRO A 76 -23.42 13.71 10.99
C PRO A 76 -22.73 12.69 11.90
N ALA A 77 -23.49 12.14 12.84
CA ALA A 77 -23.03 11.07 13.72
C ALA A 77 -23.19 9.73 12.99
N ILE A 78 -22.12 9.27 12.34
CA ILE A 78 -22.12 7.99 11.60
C ILE A 78 -22.14 6.82 12.61
N ASN A 79 -23.07 5.89 12.43
CA ASN A 79 -23.09 4.63 13.18
C ASN A 79 -22.05 3.64 12.60
N PRO A 80 -21.01 3.25 13.36
CA PRO A 80 -20.00 2.30 12.86
C PRO A 80 -20.55 0.89 12.57
N TRP A 81 -21.73 0.54 13.06
CA TRP A 81 -22.38 -0.76 12.84
C TRP A 81 -23.72 -0.61 12.12
N ASP A 82 -23.85 0.38 11.25
CA ASP A 82 -25.05 0.56 10.44
C ASP A 82 -25.35 -0.71 9.61
N GLU A 83 -26.63 -1.09 9.52
CA GLU A 83 -27.05 -2.30 8.82
C GLU A 83 -26.69 -2.24 7.32
N THR A 84 -26.70 -1.04 6.73
CA THR A 84 -26.36 -0.83 5.31
C THR A 84 -24.93 -1.22 4.96
N ILE A 85 -24.01 -1.23 5.93
CA ILE A 85 -22.60 -1.58 5.70
C ILE A 85 -22.23 -2.98 6.19
N ARG A 86 -23.17 -3.70 6.81
CA ARG A 86 -22.91 -4.96 7.52
C ARG A 86 -22.27 -6.02 6.64
N GLU A 87 -22.69 -6.10 5.38
CA GLU A 87 -22.16 -7.03 4.38
C GLU A 87 -20.69 -6.76 4.00
N TYR A 88 -20.21 -5.52 4.19
CA TYR A 88 -18.83 -5.13 3.89
C TYR A 88 -17.90 -5.31 5.10
N ILE A 89 -18.44 -5.52 6.31
CA ILE A 89 -17.63 -5.74 7.51
C ILE A 89 -17.14 -7.19 7.53
N LYS A 90 -15.84 -7.36 7.27
CA LYS A 90 -15.18 -8.68 7.33
C LYS A 90 -14.31 -8.79 8.57
N ASN A 91 -14.54 -9.84 9.35
CA ASN A 91 -13.65 -10.21 10.44
C ASN A 91 -12.48 -10.99 9.87
N SER A 92 -11.27 -10.43 9.99
CA SER A 92 -10.04 -11.16 9.68
C SER A 92 -9.71 -12.13 10.81
N ASN A 93 -9.21 -13.32 10.45
CA ASN A 93 -8.64 -14.23 11.43
C ASN A 93 -7.46 -13.55 12.16
N PRO A 94 -7.22 -13.87 13.45
CA PRO A 94 -6.06 -13.37 14.17
C PRO A 94 -4.78 -13.67 13.39
N ILE A 95 -3.91 -12.68 13.29
CA ILE A 95 -2.60 -12.85 12.67
C ILE A 95 -1.77 -13.74 13.60
N ASN A 96 -1.44 -14.95 13.14
CA ASN A 96 -0.50 -15.82 13.83
C ASN A 96 0.93 -15.40 13.46
N CYS A 97 1.45 -14.39 14.15
CA CYS A 97 2.84 -13.98 13.99
C CYS A 97 3.76 -15.12 14.44
N ARG A 98 4.60 -15.63 13.54
CA ARG A 98 5.70 -16.53 13.92
C ARG A 98 6.69 -15.76 14.81
N LYS A 99 7.49 -16.51 15.58
CA LYS A 99 8.40 -16.02 16.62
C LYS A 99 9.04 -14.67 16.28
N LEU A 100 8.99 -13.76 17.24
CA LEU A 100 9.73 -12.49 17.23
C LEU A 100 11.21 -12.81 16.94
N GLN A 101 11.80 -12.16 15.94
CA GLN A 101 13.24 -12.21 15.74
C GLN A 101 13.89 -11.48 16.91
N GLU A 102 14.80 -12.14 17.63
CA GLU A 102 15.52 -11.51 18.73
C GLU A 102 16.42 -10.38 18.20
N GLU A 103 16.44 -9.24 18.89
CA GLU A 103 17.23 -8.07 18.48
C GLU A 103 18.71 -8.24 18.87
N ILE A 104 19.45 -9.05 18.10
CA ILE A 104 20.86 -9.35 18.40
C ILE A 104 21.81 -8.17 18.15
N THR A 105 21.34 -7.08 17.55
CA THR A 105 22.07 -5.82 17.43
C THR A 105 21.20 -4.66 17.87
N TYR A 106 21.81 -3.63 18.44
CA TYR A 106 21.14 -2.38 18.80
C TYR A 106 22.01 -1.18 18.46
N LEU A 107 21.36 -0.05 18.19
CA LEU A 107 21.99 1.24 17.94
C LEU A 107 21.95 2.07 19.23
N SER A 108 23.10 2.52 19.70
CA SER A 108 23.21 3.40 20.85
C SER A 108 22.87 4.84 20.51
N ALA A 109 22.53 5.65 21.53
CA ALA A 109 22.16 7.05 21.36
C ALA A 109 23.30 7.92 20.77
N ASP A 110 24.55 7.55 21.01
CA ASP A 110 25.75 8.15 20.44
C ASP A 110 26.10 7.63 19.03
N GLY A 111 25.29 6.71 18.49
CA GLY A 111 25.35 6.30 17.09
C GLY A 111 26.30 5.13 16.81
N PHE A 112 26.54 4.26 17.79
CA PHE A 112 27.35 3.06 17.65
C PHE A 112 26.47 1.82 17.62
N ILE A 113 26.78 0.86 16.75
CA ILE A 113 26.11 -0.44 16.72
C ILE A 113 26.87 -1.42 17.60
N TYR A 114 26.12 -2.07 18.48
CA TYR A 114 26.62 -3.11 19.38
C TYR A 114 25.87 -4.41 19.16
N PHE A 115 26.54 -5.52 19.51
CA PHE A 115 25.90 -6.82 19.62
C PHE A 115 25.24 -6.96 20.98
N ASN A 116 24.00 -7.47 20.99
CA ASN A 116 23.31 -7.85 22.20
C ASN A 116 23.62 -9.31 22.51
N SER A 117 24.69 -9.54 23.27
CA SER A 117 25.15 -10.90 23.60
C SER A 117 24.08 -11.76 24.28
N SER A 118 23.24 -11.15 25.12
CA SER A 118 22.14 -11.86 25.80
C SER A 118 21.09 -12.37 24.82
N GLU A 119 20.74 -11.57 23.81
CA GLU A 119 19.79 -11.97 22.76
C GLU A 119 20.42 -12.97 21.78
N MET A 120 21.71 -12.82 21.47
CA MET A 120 22.44 -13.79 20.65
C MET A 120 22.39 -15.20 21.24
N VAL A 121 22.59 -15.34 22.56
CA VAL A 121 22.53 -16.64 23.23
C VAL A 121 21.17 -17.32 23.05
N LYS A 122 20.05 -16.57 23.07
CA LYS A 122 18.71 -17.13 22.82
C LYS A 122 18.55 -17.68 21.40
N THR A 123 19.28 -17.11 20.44
CA THR A 123 19.30 -17.61 19.05
C THR A 123 20.22 -18.82 18.85
N GLY A 124 21.03 -19.19 19.86
CA GLY A 124 22.01 -20.27 19.76
C GLY A 124 23.29 -19.87 19.02
N TYR A 125 23.53 -18.58 18.84
CA TYR A 125 24.72 -18.04 18.17
C TYR A 125 25.51 -17.12 19.10
N ASP A 126 26.76 -16.86 18.74
CA ASP A 126 27.63 -15.88 19.37
C ASP A 126 28.28 -14.98 18.29
N GLN A 127 29.04 -13.97 18.72
CA GLN A 127 29.71 -13.05 17.78
C GLN A 127 30.76 -13.75 16.89
N LYS A 128 31.31 -14.89 17.32
CA LYS A 128 32.39 -15.59 16.59
C LYS A 128 31.85 -16.57 15.55
N SER A 129 30.65 -17.08 15.77
CA SER A 129 29.95 -18.05 14.91
C SER A 129 29.25 -17.39 13.73
N LEU A 130 29.11 -16.05 13.73
CA LEU A 130 28.46 -15.29 12.68
C LEU A 130 29.42 -14.30 12.03
N LYS A 131 29.31 -14.18 10.70
CA LYS A 131 29.91 -13.09 9.94
C LYS A 131 28.86 -12.00 9.74
N CYS A 132 28.94 -10.97 10.56
CA CYS A 132 28.04 -9.82 10.49
C CYS A 132 28.65 -8.68 9.69
N SER A 133 27.81 -8.04 8.89
CA SER A 133 28.14 -6.88 8.08
C SER A 133 27.05 -5.82 8.21
N TYR A 134 27.40 -4.58 7.91
CA TYR A 134 26.46 -3.48 7.85
C TYR A 134 26.71 -2.62 6.60
N ARG A 135 25.70 -1.86 6.19
CA ARG A 135 25.83 -0.79 5.20
C ARG A 135 24.87 0.34 5.51
N CYS A 136 25.27 1.56 5.16
CA CYS A 136 24.36 2.69 5.14
C CYS A 136 23.48 2.62 3.89
N PHE A 137 22.27 3.14 3.98
CA PHE A 137 21.45 3.43 2.81
C PHE A 137 20.69 4.74 2.99
N ASP A 138 20.28 5.33 1.88
CA ASP A 138 19.52 6.58 1.86
C ASP A 138 18.52 6.57 0.70
N LYS A 139 17.54 7.48 0.74
CA LYS A 139 16.60 7.69 -0.35
C LYS A 139 17.29 8.38 -1.52
N GLN A 140 16.99 7.96 -2.74
CA GLN A 140 17.41 8.70 -3.93
C GLN A 140 16.61 10.01 -4.05
N LEU A 141 17.30 11.16 -4.08
CA LEU A 141 16.63 12.46 -4.27
C LEU A 141 15.84 12.50 -5.59
N GLY A 142 14.60 12.99 -5.53
CA GLY A 142 13.70 13.07 -6.68
C GLY A 142 13.06 11.73 -7.08
N ASN A 143 13.23 10.66 -6.30
CA ASN A 143 12.63 9.36 -6.55
C ASN A 143 12.08 8.76 -5.24
N ASP A 144 10.83 8.28 -5.26
CA ASP A 144 10.16 7.76 -4.07
C ASP A 144 10.29 6.25 -3.87
N VAL A 145 10.92 5.55 -4.82
CA VAL A 145 10.98 4.08 -4.87
C VAL A 145 12.39 3.57 -4.61
N ASN A 146 13.40 4.28 -5.12
CA ASN A 146 14.77 3.78 -5.15
C ASN A 146 15.55 4.18 -3.89
N LEU A 147 16.34 3.21 -3.40
CA LEU A 147 17.30 3.40 -2.32
C LEU A 147 18.72 3.39 -2.90
N ILE A 148 19.57 4.24 -2.34
CA ILE A 148 21.01 4.26 -2.61
C ILE A 148 21.68 3.51 -1.47
N HIS A 149 22.36 2.42 -1.79
CA HIS A 149 23.09 1.61 -0.82
C HIS A 149 24.59 1.91 -0.88
N GLY A 150 25.20 1.99 0.30
CA GLY A 150 26.66 1.96 0.41
C GLY A 150 27.22 0.53 0.36
N GLU A 151 28.54 0.45 0.38
CA GLU A 151 29.28 -0.80 0.43
C GLU A 151 29.09 -1.53 1.78
N TRP A 152 29.02 -2.86 1.71
CA TRP A 152 28.99 -3.71 2.89
C TRP A 152 30.34 -3.69 3.62
N LYS A 153 30.29 -3.44 4.92
CA LYS A 153 31.46 -3.40 5.80
C LYS A 153 31.28 -4.40 6.93
N ALA A 154 32.37 -5.02 7.38
CA ALA A 154 32.33 -5.93 8.52
C ALA A 154 31.87 -5.19 9.79
N LEU A 155 30.87 -5.75 10.48
CA LEU A 155 30.36 -5.20 11.73
C LEU A 155 31.19 -5.72 12.90
N ARG A 156 31.71 -4.79 13.71
CA ARG A 156 32.38 -5.09 14.98
C ARG A 156 31.58 -4.46 16.12
N ASN A 157 31.77 -4.97 17.33
CA ASN A 157 31.11 -4.40 18.50
C ASN A 157 31.58 -2.95 18.71
N GLY A 158 30.66 -2.01 18.85
CA GLY A 158 30.97 -0.59 18.97
C GLY A 158 31.40 0.07 17.66
N THR A 159 30.80 -0.31 16.53
CA THR A 159 31.09 0.36 15.24
C THR A 159 30.27 1.63 15.12
N PHE A 160 30.93 2.79 15.01
CA PHE A 160 30.29 4.09 14.78
C PHE A 160 29.64 4.17 13.40
N GLN A 161 28.42 4.71 13.33
CA GLN A 161 27.67 4.89 12.10
C GLN A 161 27.37 6.36 11.87
N PRO A 162 27.89 7.01 10.81
CA PRO A 162 27.62 8.42 10.56
C PRO A 162 26.32 8.70 9.79
N CYS A 163 25.58 7.67 9.35
CA CYS A 163 24.37 7.78 8.54
C CYS A 163 23.09 7.59 9.36
N GLU A 164 21.94 8.01 8.80
CA GLU A 164 20.63 7.91 9.47
C GLU A 164 20.08 6.49 9.45
N PHE A 165 20.18 5.80 8.31
CA PHE A 165 19.67 4.44 8.14
C PHE A 165 20.82 3.46 7.91
N VAL A 166 20.82 2.40 8.70
CA VAL A 166 21.82 1.33 8.64
C VAL A 166 21.11 0.00 8.53
N GLU A 167 21.50 -0.78 7.53
CA GLU A 167 21.11 -2.17 7.42
C GLU A 167 22.22 -3.06 7.98
N VAL A 168 21.86 -4.03 8.80
CA VAL A 168 22.74 -5.06 9.35
C VAL A 168 22.29 -6.42 8.85
N ASP A 169 23.25 -7.24 8.42
CA ASP A 169 23.03 -8.63 8.03
C ASP A 169 24.08 -9.52 8.70
N CYS A 170 23.63 -10.61 9.32
CA CYS A 170 24.50 -11.60 9.94
C CYS A 170 24.30 -12.96 9.29
N GLN A 171 25.41 -13.55 8.83
CA GLN A 171 25.40 -14.80 8.10
C GLN A 171 26.22 -15.87 8.81
N LYS A 172 25.83 -17.14 8.63
CA LYS A 172 26.74 -18.26 8.92
C LYS A 172 27.96 -18.17 7.99
N PRO A 173 29.17 -18.53 8.46
CA PRO A 173 30.37 -18.47 7.63
C PRO A 173 30.36 -19.52 6.51
N PHE A 174 29.82 -20.72 6.78
CA PHE A 174 29.72 -21.78 5.77
C PHE A 174 28.58 -22.77 6.08
N PRO A 175 27.66 -23.05 5.13
CA PRO A 175 27.41 -22.23 3.93
C PRO A 175 26.91 -20.83 4.32
N PRO A 176 27.19 -19.79 3.52
CA PRO A 176 26.69 -18.45 3.77
C PRO A 176 25.15 -18.45 3.75
N LEU A 177 24.56 -18.17 4.90
CA LEU A 177 23.12 -18.10 5.09
C LEU A 177 22.80 -16.95 6.05
N SER A 178 22.01 -15.97 5.58
CA SER A 178 21.49 -14.90 6.44
C SER A 178 20.53 -15.49 7.46
N ILE A 179 20.84 -15.29 8.74
CA ILE A 179 20.04 -15.74 9.89
C ILE A 179 19.41 -14.57 10.64
N TYR A 180 19.88 -13.36 10.38
CA TYR A 180 19.42 -12.14 11.01
C TYR A 180 19.66 -10.97 10.07
N SER A 181 18.61 -10.19 9.85
CA SER A 181 18.65 -8.90 9.17
C SER A 181 17.88 -7.87 10.00
N ASN A 182 18.45 -6.69 10.19
CA ASN A 182 17.77 -5.62 10.90
C ASN A 182 18.10 -4.24 10.32
N LEU A 183 17.15 -3.32 10.46
CA LEU A 183 17.27 -1.94 10.05
C LEU A 183 17.31 -1.06 11.29
N HIS A 184 18.40 -0.31 11.44
CA HIS A 184 18.55 0.68 12.49
C HIS A 184 18.35 2.07 11.89
N ALA A 185 17.56 2.90 12.56
CA ALA A 185 17.34 4.29 12.20
C ALA A 185 17.76 5.20 13.36
N LYS A 186 18.43 6.31 13.04
CA LYS A 186 18.66 7.40 13.97
C LYS A 186 18.46 8.74 13.32
N ILE A 187 18.15 9.71 14.15
CA ILE A 187 18.10 11.12 13.77
C ILE A 187 19.50 11.69 13.95
N ILE A 188 20.08 12.25 12.91
CA ILE A 188 21.34 13.01 13.04
C ILE A 188 20.98 14.45 13.39
N PRO A 189 21.26 14.92 14.63
CA PRO A 189 20.85 16.25 15.04
C PRO A 189 21.62 17.31 14.24
N ASN A 190 20.89 18.25 13.66
CA ASN A 190 21.49 19.46 13.11
C ASN A 190 21.98 20.33 14.28
N LYS A 191 23.31 20.42 14.46
CA LYS A 191 23.96 21.16 15.56
C LYS A 191 23.45 22.61 15.66
N THR A 192 23.24 23.27 14.52
CA THR A 192 22.76 24.66 14.46
C THR A 192 21.34 24.84 14.99
N PHE A 193 20.51 23.79 14.91
CA PHE A 193 19.15 23.78 15.44
C PHE A 193 19.12 23.34 16.90
N ALA A 194 19.89 22.31 17.24
CA ALA A 194 19.97 21.76 18.60
C ALA A 194 20.40 22.82 19.64
N GLU A 195 21.34 23.69 19.28
CA GLU A 195 21.80 24.79 20.16
C GLU A 195 20.76 25.89 20.36
N LYS A 196 19.80 26.04 19.43
CA LYS A 196 18.73 27.04 19.49
C LYS A 196 17.52 26.57 20.30
N ILE A 197 17.44 25.29 20.65
CA ILE A 197 16.31 24.77 21.44
C ILE A 197 16.50 25.21 22.89
N PRO A 198 15.54 25.99 23.47
CA PRO A 198 15.61 26.36 24.87
C PRO A 198 15.63 25.11 25.74
N LYS A 199 16.57 25.04 26.71
CA LYS A 199 16.70 23.93 27.68
C LYS A 199 15.49 23.77 28.62
N SER A 200 14.40 24.51 28.40
CA SER A 200 13.15 24.35 29.14
C SER A 200 12.64 22.92 29.00
N LYS A 201 12.15 22.32 30.10
CA LYS A 201 11.51 20.99 30.10
C LYS A 201 10.23 21.04 29.25
N LYS A 202 10.34 20.77 27.96
CA LYS A 202 9.19 20.55 27.08
C LYS A 202 8.79 19.08 27.13
N PRO A 203 7.49 18.76 27.04
CA PRO A 203 7.06 17.37 26.91
C PRO A 203 7.57 16.78 25.59
N ASN A 204 7.95 15.50 25.62
CA ASN A 204 8.20 14.75 24.40
C ASN A 204 6.85 14.45 23.71
N VAL A 205 6.81 14.55 22.39
CA VAL A 205 5.63 14.22 21.59
C VAL A 205 5.93 12.95 20.80
N ILE A 206 5.04 11.97 20.88
CA ILE A 206 5.07 10.77 20.04
C ILE A 206 3.83 10.82 19.15
N LEU A 207 4.05 10.69 17.83
CA LEU A 207 3.00 10.67 16.84
C LEU A 207 2.84 9.25 16.29
N PHE A 208 1.65 8.69 16.44
CA PHE A 208 1.26 7.43 15.79
C PHE A 208 0.34 7.74 14.61
N VAL A 209 0.73 7.32 13.41
CA VAL A 209 -0.07 7.47 12.20
C VAL A 209 -0.50 6.09 11.74
N LEU A 210 -1.81 5.87 11.65
CA LEU A 210 -2.41 4.67 11.08
C LEU A 210 -2.89 5.00 9.67
N ASP A 211 -2.25 4.41 8.66
CA ASP A 211 -2.66 4.62 7.28
C ASP A 211 -3.95 3.84 6.97
N SER A 212 -4.80 4.42 6.12
CA SER A 212 -5.99 3.79 5.55
C SER A 212 -7.04 3.36 6.59
N VAL A 213 -7.18 4.11 7.69
CA VAL A 213 -8.18 3.86 8.73
C VAL A 213 -9.13 5.05 8.87
N SER A 214 -10.44 4.80 8.76
CA SER A 214 -11.47 5.77 9.17
C SER A 214 -11.81 5.63 10.65
N GLU A 215 -12.38 6.68 11.25
CA GLU A 215 -12.80 6.65 12.67
C GLU A 215 -13.79 5.50 12.96
N ALA A 216 -14.74 5.28 12.07
CA ALA A 216 -15.69 4.16 12.17
C ALA A 216 -14.97 2.80 12.10
N ASN A 217 -13.97 2.66 11.20
CA ASN A 217 -13.20 1.42 11.12
C ASN A 217 -12.31 1.21 12.35
N TRP A 218 -11.74 2.27 12.89
CA TRP A 218 -10.93 2.24 14.10
C TRP A 218 -11.73 1.69 15.29
N ARG A 219 -12.97 2.17 15.49
CA ARG A 219 -13.88 1.68 16.54
C ARG A 219 -14.17 0.19 16.44
N ARG A 220 -14.31 -0.32 15.22
CA ARG A 220 -14.58 -1.75 14.98
C ARG A 220 -13.33 -2.61 15.13
N ALA A 221 -12.22 -2.19 14.52
CA ALA A 221 -11.03 -3.01 14.35
C ALA A 221 -10.07 -2.96 15.57
N LEU A 222 -10.03 -1.83 16.28
CA LEU A 222 -9.12 -1.63 17.42
C LEU A 222 -9.86 -1.17 18.71
N PRO A 223 -10.93 -1.87 19.14
CA PRO A 223 -11.73 -1.45 20.29
C PRO A 223 -10.92 -1.46 21.60
N LYS A 224 -9.96 -2.38 21.73
CA LYS A 224 -9.06 -2.42 22.90
C LYS A 224 -8.15 -1.19 22.97
N THR A 225 -7.59 -0.77 21.83
CA THR A 225 -6.76 0.43 21.73
C THR A 225 -7.56 1.68 22.07
N LEU A 226 -8.78 1.80 21.53
CA LEU A 226 -9.66 2.92 21.83
C LEU A 226 -9.99 3.00 23.33
N LYS A 227 -10.29 1.85 23.95
CA LYS A 227 -10.55 1.76 25.40
C LYS A 227 -9.37 2.26 26.22
N VAL A 228 -8.16 1.76 25.95
CA VAL A 228 -6.93 2.20 26.63
C VAL A 228 -6.73 3.71 26.47
N LEU A 229 -6.87 4.25 25.27
CA LEU A 229 -6.68 5.68 25.01
C LEU A 229 -7.68 6.55 25.78
N GLN A 230 -8.95 6.16 25.84
CA GLN A 230 -10.00 6.92 26.51
C GLN A 230 -9.97 6.76 28.03
N GLU A 231 -9.83 5.54 28.52
CA GLU A 231 -9.95 5.22 29.95
C GLU A 231 -8.65 5.45 30.71
N GLU A 232 -7.49 5.08 30.15
CA GLU A 232 -6.20 5.17 30.85
C GLU A 232 -5.52 6.51 30.53
N TYR A 233 -5.40 6.85 29.25
CA TYR A 233 -4.68 8.06 28.81
C TYR A 233 -5.56 9.31 28.77
N LYS A 234 -6.87 9.19 29.01
CA LYS A 234 -7.84 10.31 28.95
C LYS A 234 -7.75 11.10 27.65
N SER A 235 -7.50 10.38 26.54
CA SER A 235 -7.30 10.96 25.22
C SER A 235 -8.62 11.51 24.67
N THR A 236 -8.50 12.61 23.92
CA THR A 236 -9.65 13.20 23.21
C THR A 236 -9.71 12.67 21.78
N VAL A 237 -10.90 12.17 21.40
CA VAL A 237 -11.18 11.78 20.01
C VAL A 237 -11.83 12.96 19.28
N PHE A 238 -11.15 13.48 18.27
CA PHE A 238 -11.66 14.55 17.42
C PHE A 238 -12.68 14.02 16.42
N LYS A 239 -13.96 13.95 16.84
CA LYS A 239 -15.06 13.54 15.95
C LYS A 239 -15.22 14.55 14.81
N GLY A 240 -15.36 14.06 13.58
CA GLY A 240 -15.47 14.92 12.39
C GLY A 240 -14.15 15.46 11.86
N PHE A 241 -13.02 15.06 12.45
CA PHE A 241 -11.71 15.31 11.84
C PHE A 241 -11.58 14.47 10.57
N ASN A 242 -11.45 15.15 9.43
CA ASN A 242 -11.47 14.53 8.11
C ASN A 242 -10.13 14.71 7.40
N LYS A 243 -9.90 13.82 6.43
CA LYS A 243 -8.78 13.92 5.51
C LYS A 243 -8.94 15.14 4.59
N VAL A 244 -7.84 15.78 4.23
CA VAL A 244 -7.75 16.89 3.27
C VAL A 244 -7.78 16.39 1.82
N GLY A 245 -7.11 15.26 1.56
CA GLY A 245 -7.03 14.67 0.22
C GLY A 245 -7.30 13.17 0.23
N ASP A 246 -7.42 12.58 -0.96
CA ASP A 246 -7.72 11.15 -1.07
C ASP A 246 -6.55 10.24 -0.69
N ASN A 247 -5.33 10.67 -1.01
CA ASN A 247 -4.11 9.91 -0.79
C ASN A 247 -3.42 10.30 0.52
N SER A 248 -2.56 9.43 1.04
CA SER A 248 -1.87 9.65 2.31
C SER A 248 -0.92 10.85 2.27
N PHE A 249 -0.27 11.11 1.13
CA PHE A 249 0.68 12.22 0.97
C PHE A 249 0.10 13.62 1.24
N PRO A 250 -0.96 14.10 0.55
CA PRO A 250 -1.53 15.42 0.83
C PRO A 250 -2.02 15.57 2.27
N ASN A 251 -2.55 14.50 2.87
CA ASN A 251 -2.97 14.50 4.26
C ASN A 251 -1.80 14.69 5.24
N ALA A 252 -0.68 14.00 4.99
CA ALA A 252 0.52 14.14 5.80
C ALA A 252 1.12 15.54 5.68
N VAL A 253 1.18 16.10 4.46
CA VAL A 253 1.69 17.46 4.22
C VAL A 253 0.83 18.49 4.94
N ALA A 254 -0.49 18.43 4.79
CA ALA A 254 -1.39 19.36 5.46
C ALA A 254 -1.26 19.30 6.98
N PHE A 255 -1.20 18.08 7.54
CA PHE A 255 -1.08 17.87 8.98
C PHE A 255 0.26 18.35 9.55
N LEU A 256 1.37 18.08 8.87
CA LEU A 256 2.72 18.33 9.41
C LEU A 256 3.28 19.71 9.08
N THR A 257 2.85 20.32 7.97
CA THR A 257 3.43 21.57 7.46
C THR A 257 2.48 22.75 7.54
N VAL A 258 1.19 22.51 7.83
CA VAL A 258 0.13 23.54 7.83
C VAL A 258 0.08 24.28 6.48
N LYS A 259 0.34 23.55 5.39
CA LYS A 259 0.19 24.03 4.02
C LYS A 259 -0.79 23.12 3.29
N GLU A 260 -1.81 23.74 2.72
CA GLU A 260 -2.75 23.11 1.78
C GLU A 260 -2.15 23.10 0.36
#